data_AF-A0A522X433-F1
#
_entry.id   AF-A0A522X433-F1
#
_cell.length_a   1.000
_cell.length_b   1.000
_cell.length_c   1.000
_cell.angle_alpha   90.00
_cell.angle_beta   90.00
_cell.angle_gamma   90.00
#
_symmetry.space_group_name_H-M   'P 1'
#
loop_
_entity.id
_entity.type
_entity.pdbx_description
1 polymer ?
#
loop_
_entity_poly.entity_id
_entity_poly.type
_entity_poly.pdbx_seq_one_letter_code
_entity_poly.pdbx_strand_id
1 'polypeptide(L)' 'MPTSQKPFLRALAGETLTPPPFWLMRQAGRYLPEYRATRAEAGSFLDLCYNPGFATEVTLQPLRRYGFDAAILFS' A
#
# COMPACT_ATOMS: atom_id res chain seq x y z
N MET A 1 -9.34 17.78 -5.50
CA MET A 1 -9.95 17.61 -4.17
C MET A 1 -9.09 18.37 -3.18
N PRO A 2 -9.65 19.25 -2.32
CA PRO A 2 -8.86 19.89 -1.29
C PRO A 2 -8.30 18.79 -0.39
N THR A 3 -7.01 18.88 -0.09
CA THR A 3 -6.23 18.00 0.78
C THR A 3 -6.75 18.13 2.22
N SER A 4 -7.99 17.74 2.48
CA SER A 4 -8.46 17.47 3.84
C SER A 4 -7.44 16.48 4.41
N GLN A 5 -6.61 16.98 5.31
CA GLN A 5 -5.27 16.42 5.51
C GLN A 5 -5.40 14.96 5.94
N LYS A 6 -4.81 14.05 5.14
CA LYS A 6 -4.85 12.60 5.41
C LYS A 6 -4.34 12.34 6.84
N PRO A 7 -4.93 11.42 7.62
CA PRO A 7 -4.53 11.16 9.00
C PRO A 7 -3.01 10.96 9.17
N PHE A 8 -2.39 10.21 8.26
CA PHE A 8 -0.93 10.02 8.24
C PHE A 8 -0.13 11.32 8.13
N LEU A 9 -0.54 12.26 7.27
CA LEU A 9 0.15 13.55 7.10
C LEU A 9 -0.05 14.48 8.30
N ARG A 10 -1.24 14.44 8.92
CA ARG A 10 -1.54 15.19 10.16
C ARG A 10 -0.65 14.73 11.32
N ALA A 11 -0.53 13.42 11.50
CA ALA A 11 0.37 12.87 12.52
C ALA A 11 1.84 13.26 12.26
N LEU A 12 2.31 13.22 11.01
CA LEU A 12 3.65 13.68 10.65
C LEU A 12 3.86 15.20 10.85
N ALA A 13 2.78 15.99 10.83
CA ALA A 13 2.80 17.42 11.15
C ALA A 13 2.79 17.71 12.67
N GLY A 14 2.83 16.68 13.53
CA GLY A 14 2.87 16.81 14.98
C GLY A 14 1.51 16.80 15.67
N GLU A 15 0.42 16.57 14.93
CA GLU A 15 -0.91 16.44 15.53
C GLU A 15 -1.07 15.09 16.24
N THR A 16 -1.58 15.11 17.47
CA THR A 16 -1.95 13.88 18.18
C THR A 16 -3.34 13.42 17.75
N LEU A 17 -3.43 12.25 17.11
CA LEU A 17 -4.69 11.68 16.61
C LEU A 17 -5.12 10.47 17.43
N THR A 18 -6.43 10.24 17.55
CA THR A 18 -7.02 9.06 18.17
C THR A 18 -8.17 8.53 17.31
N PRO A 19 -8.06 7.32 16.73
CA PRO A 19 -6.89 6.43 16.77
C PRO A 19 -5.68 7.02 16.00
N PRO A 20 -4.44 6.64 16.35
CA PRO A 20 -3.27 7.03 15.57
C PRO A 20 -3.33 6.37 14.19
N PRO A 21 -2.86 7.05 13.12
CA PRO A 21 -2.81 6.44 11.80
C PRO A 21 -1.80 5.30 11.78
N PHE A 22 -2.06 4.27 10.98
CA PHE A 22 -1.18 3.11 10.90
C PHE A 22 -0.98 2.61 9.46
N TRP A 23 0.20 2.05 9.25
CA TRP A 23 0.63 1.35 8.04
C TRP A 23 1.77 0.41 8.43
N LEU A 24 2.14 -0.51 7.54
CA LEU A 24 3.21 -1.48 7.82
C LEU A 24 4.25 -1.50 6.70
N MET A 25 5.53 -1.61 7.09
CA MET A 25 6.58 -1.92 6.13
C MET A 25 6.31 -3.29 5.50
N ARG A 26 6.53 -3.40 4.19
CA ARG A 26 6.23 -4.61 3.40
C ARG A 26 4.75 -5.03 3.47
N GLN A 27 3.85 -4.05 3.52
CA GLN A 27 2.40 -4.27 3.48
C GLN A 27 1.94 -5.03 2.24
N ALA A 28 2.57 -4.86 1.08
CA ALA A 28 2.30 -5.65 -0.12
C ALA A 28 3.31 -6.80 -0.19
N GLY A 29 2.86 -8.04 0.02
CA GLY A 29 3.77 -9.17 0.06
C GLY A 29 3.09 -10.54 0.15
N ARG A 30 3.93 -11.59 0.19
CA ARG A 30 3.55 -13.01 0.06
C ARG A 30 2.58 -13.55 1.12
N TYR A 31 2.30 -12.79 2.18
CA TYR A 31 1.30 -13.14 3.18
C TYR A 31 -0.14 -12.92 2.67
N LEU A 32 -0.31 -12.13 1.60
CA LEU A 32 -1.58 -11.91 0.93
C LEU A 32 -1.77 -12.93 -0.21
N PRO A 33 -2.87 -13.70 -0.25
CA PRO A 33 -3.16 -14.60 -1.37
C PRO A 33 -3.33 -13.84 -2.70
N GLU A 34 -3.94 -12.66 -2.68
CA GLU A 34 -4.12 -11.79 -3.85
C GLU A 34 -2.77 -11.30 -4.43
N TYR A 35 -1.79 -11.00 -3.58
CA TYR A 35 -0.44 -10.67 -4.03
C TYR A 35 0.21 -11.86 -4.74
N ARG A 36 0.04 -13.07 -4.21
CA ARG A 36 0.60 -14.29 -4.80
C ARG A 36 -0.02 -14.57 -6.17
N ALA A 37 -1.31 -14.28 -6.35
CA ALA A 37 -2.00 -14.41 -7.64
C ALA A 37 -1.42 -13.42 -8.66
N THR A 38 -1.35 -12.11 -8.35
CA THR A 38 -0.76 -11.11 -9.26
C THR A 38 0.70 -11.41 -9.58
N ARG A 39 1.48 -11.90 -8.60
CA ARG A 39 2.88 -12.32 -8.83
C ARG A 39 2.98 -13.53 -9.76
N ALA A 40 2.03 -14.45 -9.71
CA ALA A 40 2.00 -15.59 -10.63
C ALA A 40 1.67 -15.14 -12.05
N GLU A 41 0.76 -14.17 -12.21
CA GLU A 41 0.42 -13.55 -13.50
C GLU A 41 1.57 -12.75 -14.09
N ALA A 42 2.32 -12.00 -13.27
CA ALA A 42 3.49 -11.24 -13.71
C ALA A 42 4.68 -12.11 -14.14
N GLY A 43 4.72 -13.38 -13.73
CA GLY A 43 5.78 -14.33 -14.07
C GLY A 43 7.06 -14.17 -13.25
N SER A 44 7.64 -12.97 -13.21
CA SER A 44 8.85 -12.66 -12.44
C SER A 44 8.66 -11.51 -11.45
N PHE A 45 9.58 -11.40 -10.48
CA PHE A 45 9.56 -10.27 -9.54
C PHE A 45 9.87 -8.94 -10.24
N LEU A 46 10.81 -8.94 -11.18
CA LEU A 46 11.17 -7.72 -11.91
C LEU A 46 10.02 -7.27 -12.82
N ASP A 47 9.34 -8.21 -13.48
CA ASP A 47 8.16 -7.88 -14.31
C ASP A 47 7.02 -7.31 -13.47
N LEU A 48 6.85 -7.81 -12.23
CA LEU A 48 5.90 -7.27 -11.27
C LEU A 48 6.23 -5.82 -10.89
N CYS A 49 7.51 -5.50 -10.71
CA CYS A 49 7.99 -4.16 -10.36
C CYS A 49 7.94 -3.17 -11.54
N TYR A 50 8.32 -3.61 -12.73
CA TYR A 50 8.44 -2.74 -13.91
C TYR A 50 7.14 -2.55 -14.68
N ASN A 51 6.12 -3.36 -14.43
CA ASN A 51 4.79 -3.15 -14.97
C ASN A 51 3.99 -2.19 -14.05
N PRO A 52 3.67 -0.96 -14.48
CA PRO A 52 2.96 0.00 -13.64
C PRO A 52 1.56 -0.48 -13.22
N GLY A 53 0.90 -1.30 -14.04
CA GLY A 53 -0.39 -1.88 -13.71
C GLY A 53 -0.29 -2.88 -12.56
N PHE A 54 0.67 -3.81 -12.63
CA PHE A 54 0.89 -4.76 -11.55
C PHE A 54 1.41 -4.10 -10.27
N ALA A 55 2.38 -3.19 -10.39
CA ALA A 55 2.91 -2.41 -9.26
C ALA A 55 1.80 -1.62 -8.55
N THR A 56 0.90 -0.99 -9.31
CA THR A 56 -0.27 -0.29 -8.77
C THR A 56 -1.21 -1.26 -8.06
N GLU A 57 -1.54 -2.39 -8.68
CA GLU A 57 -2.47 -3.37 -8.10
C GLU A 57 -1.95 -3.91 -6.77
N VAL A 58 -0.69 -4.39 -6.71
CA VAL A 58 -0.13 -4.91 -5.47
C VAL A 58 0.03 -3.84 -4.39
N THR A 59 0.26 -2.58 -4.77
CA THR A 59 0.31 -1.45 -3.82
C THR A 59 -1.05 -1.19 -3.16
N LEU A 60 -2.16 -1.39 -3.89
CA LEU A 60 -3.52 -1.11 -3.42
C LEU A 60 -4.15 -2.27 -2.64
N GLN A 61 -3.72 -3.52 -2.86
CA GLN A 61 -4.27 -4.70 -2.17
C GLN A 61 -4.34 -4.56 -0.64
N PRO A 62 -3.28 -4.13 0.09
CA PRO A 62 -3.31 -4.03 1.54
C PRO A 62 -4.26 -2.92 2.03
N LEU A 63 -4.40 -1.84 1.26
CA LEU A 63 -5.32 -0.74 1.57
C LEU A 63 -6.77 -1.22 1.52
N ARG A 64 -7.14 -2.00 0.49
CA ARG A 64 -8.49 -2.58 0.37
C ARG A 64 -8.77 -3.58 1.50
N ARG A 65 -7.77 -4.34 1.92
CA ARG A 65 -7.94 -5.41 2.93
C ARG A 65 -7.97 -4.91 4.36
N TYR A 66 -7.16 -3.91 4.69
CA TYR A 66 -6.93 -3.48 6.08
C TYR A 66 -7.25 -2.01 6.35
N GLY A 67 -7.52 -1.21 5.31
CA GLY A 67 -7.85 0.21 5.47
C GLY A 67 -6.70 1.06 6.01
N PHE A 68 -5.45 0.76 5.62
CA PHE A 68 -4.27 1.53 6.04
C PHE A 68 -4.38 3.01 5.67
N ASP A 69 -3.81 3.87 6.52
CA ASP A 69 -3.81 5.34 6.34
C ASP A 69 -2.78 5.83 5.31
N ALA A 70 -1.87 4.95 4.88
CA ALA A 70 -0.84 5.22 3.90
C ALA A 70 -0.53 4.01 3.01
N ALA A 71 -0.03 4.29 1.82
CA ALA A 71 0.55 3.30 0.92
C ALA A 71 2.05 3.57 0.73
N ILE A 72 2.83 2.50 0.66
CA ILE A 72 4.20 2.55 0.16
C ILE A 72 4.24 1.93 -1.23
N LEU A 73 4.82 2.65 -2.19
CA LEU A 73 4.93 2.18 -3.58
C LEU A 73 5.68 0.85 -3.63
N PHE A 74 5.10 -0.12 -4.33
CA PHE A 74 5.79 -1.33 -4.72
C PHE A 74 6.58 -1.06 -6.01
N SER A 75 7.91 -1.17 -5.94
CA SER A 75 8.82 -1.06 -7.09
C SER A 75 9.97 -2.05 -6.97
#